data_AF-A0A7X9ID30-F1
#
_entry.id   AF-A0A7X9ID30-F1
#
_cell.length_a   1.000
_cell.length_b   1.000
_cell.length_c   1.000
_cell.angle_alpha   90.00
_cell.angle_beta   90.00
_cell.angle_gamma   90.00
#
_symmetry.space_group_name_H-M   'P 1'
#
loop_
_entity.id
_entity.type
_entity.pdbx_description
1 polymer ?
#
loop_
_entity_poly.entity_id
_entity_poly.type
_entity_poly.pdbx_seq_one_letter_code
_entity_poly.pdbx_strand_id
1 'polypeptide(L)'
;VGAGAPPSGEYGNDRSRLSFSNYGARVNLQGHGAGVVTCGYGDLFSGGHDERQYYTATFAGTSSALPVVAGAAASLQGICKARYDGAVLDADEMRDILIATGSPQQGGASTHIGPRPNLRAADSALPAPDDLTVSPLYIDTVIAVGTQMIIPLTLTNGSATATLAFEISTVDSVLKNLGDWLVVPDSTGTIPPSSFVSVDLLFDATAIEDRIQIYKGQVRIAFGEDGGPMEKQEIVPIFLDVPCADTTYVVETSFQPEGQPFQWIDITSTGAAILATSWYNPAVTEYIIDDGTAGPINIGFDFPFYDSVYTKFFIGANGAISFTDTNINVQGYYTNTVTIPGQPFATFIAPFWNDFNLDTTDGGHGAVYVYKAPHKDTLIIEYWRVGTFKSAADTLTTFEVIIDRRGDITFQYLSVDSTILVDSALIGVAAAECMVEPFFAYGLPAENRVGDSTVVKFERMVAVWDQSGDVNNDRAINVGDAVYLINYIFRGGPLPVFPPEGDVNCDSKTNVGDAVYIINYVFRGGPAPCMYRL
;
A
#
# COMPACT_ATOMS: atom_id res chain seq x y z
N VAL A 1 -26.30 6.82 -4.04
CA VAL A 1 -27.73 6.88 -3.61
C VAL A 1 -28.15 8.33 -3.48
N GLY A 2 -29.31 8.71 -4.04
CA GLY A 2 -29.86 10.06 -3.92
C GLY A 2 -30.86 10.18 -2.74
N ALA A 3 -31.02 11.40 -2.25
CA ALA A 3 -31.97 11.75 -1.20
C ALA A 3 -33.31 12.16 -1.82
N GLY A 4 -34.27 11.24 -1.73
CA GLY A 4 -35.65 11.43 -2.16
C GLY A 4 -36.55 11.95 -1.04
N ALA A 5 -37.53 12.76 -1.40
CA ALA A 5 -38.56 13.21 -0.48
C ALA A 5 -39.46 12.03 -0.04
N PRO A 6 -39.79 11.93 1.26
CA PRO A 6 -40.73 10.92 1.76
C PRO A 6 -42.17 11.18 1.27
N PRO A 7 -43.09 10.19 1.38
CA PRO A 7 -44.47 10.33 0.92
C PRO A 7 -45.33 11.31 1.72
N SER A 8 -44.84 11.75 2.87
CA SER A 8 -45.53 12.67 3.78
C SER A 8 -44.55 13.65 4.41
N GLY A 9 -45.05 14.83 4.78
CA GLY A 9 -44.26 15.95 5.31
C GLY A 9 -44.05 17.06 4.29
N GLU A 10 -43.55 18.20 4.74
CA GLU A 10 -43.35 19.40 3.91
C GLU A 10 -42.02 19.34 3.13
N TYR A 11 -41.81 18.26 2.37
CA TYR A 11 -40.54 17.96 1.70
C TYR A 11 -40.62 17.91 0.16
N GLY A 12 -41.81 18.10 -0.39
CA GLY A 12 -42.09 17.99 -1.83
C GLY A 12 -42.86 16.72 -2.19
N ASN A 13 -42.95 16.42 -3.50
CA ASN A 13 -43.61 15.21 -3.98
C ASN A 13 -42.82 13.96 -3.59
N ASP A 14 -43.51 12.86 -3.28
CA ASP A 14 -42.86 11.60 -2.93
C ASP A 14 -41.82 11.18 -3.97
N ARG A 15 -40.63 10.74 -3.55
CA ARG A 15 -39.53 10.33 -4.45
C ARG A 15 -39.01 11.43 -5.38
N SER A 16 -39.31 12.70 -5.11
CA SER A 16 -38.66 13.84 -5.77
C SER A 16 -37.33 14.18 -5.13
N ARG A 17 -36.42 14.79 -5.88
CA ARG A 17 -35.11 15.15 -5.36
C ARG A 17 -35.23 16.24 -4.28
N LEU A 18 -34.70 15.97 -3.09
CA LEU A 18 -34.51 17.01 -2.06
C LEU A 18 -33.41 17.98 -2.47
N SER A 19 -33.59 19.27 -2.17
CA SER A 19 -32.75 20.38 -2.69
C SER A 19 -31.23 20.16 -2.51
N PHE A 20 -30.81 19.52 -1.43
CA PHE A 20 -29.40 19.24 -1.11
C PHE A 20 -28.82 17.97 -1.77
N SER A 21 -29.64 17.08 -2.34
CA SER A 21 -29.16 15.79 -2.87
C SER A 21 -28.30 15.96 -4.11
N ASN A 22 -27.17 15.27 -4.21
CA ASN A 22 -26.51 15.09 -5.51
C ASN A 22 -27.43 14.33 -6.49
N TYR A 23 -27.20 14.53 -7.79
CA TYR A 23 -27.96 13.91 -8.89
C TYR A 23 -27.05 13.68 -10.11
N GLY A 24 -27.49 12.86 -11.05
CA GLY A 24 -26.78 12.58 -12.30
C GLY A 24 -26.62 11.09 -12.57
N ALA A 25 -25.98 10.74 -13.69
CA ALA A 25 -25.91 9.37 -14.20
C ALA A 25 -25.23 8.35 -13.25
N ARG A 26 -24.44 8.82 -12.27
CA ARG A 26 -23.82 7.96 -11.25
C ARG A 26 -24.73 7.63 -10.06
N VAL A 27 -25.96 8.16 -10.01
CA VAL A 27 -26.90 7.95 -8.91
C VAL A 27 -27.96 6.92 -9.31
N ASN A 28 -27.76 5.66 -8.92
CA ASN A 28 -28.61 4.55 -9.37
C ASN A 28 -29.95 4.40 -8.64
N LEU A 29 -30.01 4.70 -7.35
CA LEU A 29 -31.16 4.46 -6.47
C LEU A 29 -31.34 5.61 -5.47
N GLN A 30 -32.55 5.74 -4.91
CA GLN A 30 -32.87 6.71 -3.86
C GLN A 30 -33.49 6.08 -2.61
N GLY A 31 -33.36 6.78 -1.49
CA GLY A 31 -34.03 6.50 -0.23
C GLY A 31 -34.61 7.77 0.40
N HIS A 32 -35.23 7.66 1.57
CA HIS A 32 -35.75 8.84 2.28
C HIS A 32 -34.62 9.70 2.80
N GLY A 33 -34.45 10.89 2.22
CA GLY A 33 -33.42 11.84 2.63
C GLY A 33 -33.84 12.81 3.73
N ALA A 34 -35.09 12.77 4.18
CA ALA A 34 -35.63 13.62 5.24
C ALA A 34 -36.78 12.91 5.96
N GLY A 35 -37.16 13.40 7.15
CA GLY A 35 -38.24 12.82 7.95
C GLY A 35 -37.94 11.41 8.43
N VAL A 36 -36.67 11.10 8.73
CA VAL A 36 -36.24 9.77 9.17
C VAL A 36 -36.10 9.76 10.69
N VAL A 37 -36.90 8.91 11.34
CA VAL A 37 -36.74 8.58 12.76
C VAL A 37 -35.71 7.47 12.89
N THR A 38 -34.66 7.69 13.68
CA THR A 38 -33.55 6.74 13.84
C THR A 38 -32.88 6.87 15.21
N CYS A 39 -31.95 5.97 15.51
CA CYS A 39 -31.13 6.03 16.73
C CYS A 39 -30.13 7.20 16.65
N GLY A 40 -29.83 7.84 17.79
CA GLY A 40 -28.89 8.95 17.93
C GLY A 40 -29.54 10.28 18.33
N TYR A 41 -28.69 11.30 18.56
CA TYR A 41 -28.95 12.70 18.97
C TYR A 41 -29.76 12.93 20.27
N GLY A 42 -30.78 12.11 20.56
CA GLY A 42 -31.53 12.13 21.81
C GLY A 42 -32.63 13.19 21.89
N ASP A 43 -32.89 13.93 20.81
CA ASP A 43 -33.92 14.98 20.72
C ASP A 43 -35.36 14.43 20.69
N LEU A 44 -35.55 13.18 20.25
CA LEU A 44 -36.85 12.50 20.29
C LEU A 44 -37.04 11.67 21.56
N PHE A 45 -36.00 10.95 21.99
CA PHE A 45 -35.99 10.17 23.21
C PHE A 45 -34.56 10.05 23.72
N SER A 46 -34.32 10.36 25.00
CA SER A 46 -32.99 10.34 25.60
C SER A 46 -32.79 9.28 26.68
N GLY A 47 -33.80 8.46 27.01
CA GLY A 47 -33.63 7.37 27.98
C GLY A 47 -33.06 7.79 29.35
N GLY A 48 -33.27 9.03 29.79
CA GLY A 48 -32.63 9.57 30.99
C GLY A 48 -31.16 9.96 30.80
N HIS A 49 -30.80 10.44 29.61
CA HIS A 49 -29.42 10.73 29.18
C HIS A 49 -28.53 9.47 29.02
N ASP A 50 -29.15 8.31 28.79
CA ASP A 50 -28.42 7.10 28.36
C ASP A 50 -28.28 7.11 26.84
N GLU A 51 -27.07 7.42 26.35
CA GLU A 51 -26.77 7.52 24.91
C GLU A 51 -27.12 6.27 24.11
N ARG A 52 -27.15 5.10 24.77
CA ARG A 52 -27.52 3.80 24.15
C ARG A 52 -29.01 3.70 23.82
N GLN A 53 -29.81 4.64 24.32
CA GLN A 53 -31.26 4.69 24.11
C GLN A 53 -31.67 5.91 23.29
N TYR A 54 -30.74 6.64 22.70
CA TYR A 54 -31.08 7.88 22.00
C TYR A 54 -31.83 7.62 20.70
N TYR A 55 -32.89 8.39 20.48
CA TYR A 55 -33.57 8.50 19.20
C TYR A 55 -33.74 9.95 18.79
N THR A 56 -33.81 10.16 17.47
CA THR A 56 -34.03 11.44 16.81
C THR A 56 -35.13 11.32 15.77
N ALA A 57 -35.85 12.42 15.52
CA ALA A 57 -36.77 12.57 14.39
C ALA A 57 -36.22 13.48 13.28
N THR A 58 -35.00 14.02 13.45
CA THR A 58 -34.46 15.11 12.63
C THR A 58 -33.33 14.67 11.71
N PHE A 59 -32.96 13.39 11.70
CA PHE A 59 -31.90 12.89 10.81
C PHE A 59 -32.31 13.01 9.33
N ALA A 60 -31.42 13.60 8.55
CA ALA A 60 -31.63 13.91 7.14
C ALA A 60 -30.30 13.89 6.38
N GLY A 61 -30.38 13.87 5.04
CA GLY A 61 -29.24 13.83 4.15
C GLY A 61 -29.27 12.61 3.21
N THR A 62 -28.33 12.54 2.27
CA THR A 62 -28.06 11.28 1.56
C THR A 62 -27.64 10.17 2.53
N SER A 63 -27.09 10.53 3.69
CA SER A 63 -26.78 9.63 4.81
C SER A 63 -28.01 8.93 5.40
N SER A 64 -29.20 9.52 5.34
CA SER A 64 -30.44 8.84 5.77
C SER A 64 -31.08 8.02 4.65
N ALA A 65 -30.82 8.38 3.40
CA ALA A 65 -31.28 7.63 2.23
C ALA A 65 -30.49 6.34 1.98
N LEU A 66 -29.17 6.35 2.20
CA LEU A 66 -28.28 5.21 1.95
C LEU A 66 -28.68 3.92 2.70
N PRO A 67 -28.97 3.95 4.02
CA PRO A 67 -29.37 2.76 4.77
C PRO A 67 -30.65 2.09 4.24
N VAL A 68 -31.57 2.86 3.64
CA VAL A 68 -32.79 2.31 3.02
C VAL A 68 -32.43 1.41 1.84
N VAL A 69 -31.48 1.83 1.01
CA VAL A 69 -31.00 1.04 -0.13
C VAL A 69 -30.17 -0.16 0.34
N ALA A 70 -29.29 0.04 1.34
CA ALA A 70 -28.49 -1.04 1.91
C ALA A 70 -29.36 -2.14 2.54
N GLY A 71 -30.38 -1.76 3.30
CA GLY A 71 -31.34 -2.70 3.89
C GLY A 71 -32.15 -3.45 2.83
N ALA A 72 -32.51 -2.79 1.72
CA ALA A 72 -33.17 -3.45 0.60
C ALA A 72 -32.22 -4.48 -0.07
N ALA A 73 -30.98 -4.11 -0.36
CA ALA A 73 -30.01 -5.04 -0.93
C ALA A 73 -29.78 -6.27 -0.03
N ALA A 74 -29.57 -6.05 1.28
CA ALA A 74 -29.40 -7.15 2.24
C ALA A 74 -30.64 -8.06 2.33
N SER A 75 -31.85 -7.47 2.31
CA SER A 75 -33.09 -8.25 2.33
C SER A 75 -33.25 -9.09 1.07
N LEU A 76 -32.99 -8.51 -0.11
CA LEU A 76 -33.04 -9.23 -1.37
C LEU A 76 -32.00 -10.35 -1.43
N GLN A 77 -30.80 -10.11 -0.90
CA GLN A 77 -29.74 -11.11 -0.80
C GLN A 77 -30.16 -12.30 0.07
N GLY A 78 -30.82 -12.04 1.20
CA GLY A 78 -31.35 -13.07 2.09
C GLY A 78 -32.46 -13.89 1.44
N ILE A 79 -33.35 -13.24 0.67
CA ILE A 79 -34.39 -13.91 -0.10
C ILE A 79 -33.77 -14.84 -1.15
N CYS A 80 -32.77 -14.36 -1.90
CA CYS A 80 -32.07 -15.17 -2.91
C CYS A 80 -31.46 -16.43 -2.26
N LYS A 81 -30.70 -16.27 -1.17
CA LYS A 81 -30.12 -17.38 -0.40
C LYS A 81 -31.17 -18.39 0.05
N ALA A 82 -32.31 -17.93 0.55
CA ALA A 82 -33.37 -18.81 1.03
C ALA A 82 -34.09 -19.56 -0.11
N ARG A 83 -34.22 -18.93 -1.28
CA ARG A 83 -34.91 -19.52 -2.44
C ARG A 83 -34.04 -20.53 -3.19
N TYR A 84 -32.74 -20.28 -3.24
CA TYR A 84 -31.80 -21.00 -4.11
C TYR A 84 -30.63 -21.61 -3.32
N ASP A 85 -30.97 -22.24 -2.19
CA ASP A 85 -30.04 -23.07 -1.38
C ASP A 85 -28.67 -22.41 -1.09
N GLY A 86 -28.70 -21.16 -0.65
CA GLY A 86 -27.51 -20.41 -0.26
C GLY A 86 -26.84 -19.59 -1.36
N ALA A 87 -27.34 -19.64 -2.60
CA ALA A 87 -26.83 -18.82 -3.70
C ALA A 87 -26.87 -17.31 -3.40
N VAL A 88 -25.94 -16.58 -4.01
CA VAL A 88 -25.80 -15.13 -3.85
C VAL A 88 -26.01 -14.38 -5.16
N LEU A 89 -26.39 -13.10 -5.06
CA LEU A 89 -26.43 -12.20 -6.21
C LEU A 89 -25.11 -11.45 -6.21
N ASP A 90 -24.56 -11.17 -7.38
CA ASP A 90 -23.47 -10.23 -7.48
C ASP A 90 -23.96 -8.77 -7.32
N ALA A 91 -23.01 -7.83 -7.29
CA ALA A 91 -23.31 -6.41 -7.09
C ALA A 91 -24.07 -5.77 -8.27
N ASP A 92 -23.86 -6.28 -9.49
CA ASP A 92 -24.47 -5.77 -10.71
C ASP A 92 -25.88 -6.30 -10.87
N GLU A 93 -26.11 -7.60 -10.66
CA GLU A 93 -27.44 -8.21 -10.59
C GLU A 93 -28.31 -7.55 -9.52
N MET A 94 -27.76 -7.38 -8.31
CA MET A 94 -28.44 -6.70 -7.20
C MET A 94 -28.85 -5.28 -7.61
N ARG A 95 -27.93 -4.53 -8.20
CA ARG A 95 -28.15 -3.14 -8.63
C ARG A 95 -29.20 -3.07 -9.74
N ASP A 96 -29.10 -3.92 -10.74
CA ASP A 96 -29.97 -3.91 -11.91
C ASP A 96 -31.39 -4.34 -11.57
N ILE A 97 -31.57 -5.35 -10.71
CA ILE A 97 -32.89 -5.75 -10.21
C ILE A 97 -33.52 -4.60 -9.41
N LEU A 98 -32.76 -3.96 -8.51
CA LEU A 98 -33.28 -2.86 -7.69
C LEU A 98 -33.62 -1.61 -8.53
N ILE A 99 -32.86 -1.33 -9.60
CA ILE A 99 -33.19 -0.26 -10.55
C ILE A 99 -34.47 -0.62 -11.32
N ALA A 100 -34.50 -1.80 -11.94
CA ALA A 100 -35.57 -2.20 -12.85
C ALA A 100 -36.93 -2.31 -12.14
N THR A 101 -36.92 -2.71 -10.87
CA THR A 101 -38.15 -2.96 -10.09
C THR A 101 -38.52 -1.84 -9.13
N GLY A 102 -37.63 -0.86 -8.95
CA GLY A 102 -37.83 0.24 -8.03
C GLY A 102 -39.03 1.12 -8.39
N SER A 103 -39.61 1.77 -7.38
CA SER A 103 -40.66 2.77 -7.57
C SER A 103 -40.09 3.99 -8.28
N PRO A 104 -40.60 4.39 -9.46
CA PRO A 104 -40.02 5.47 -10.26
C PRO A 104 -39.94 6.80 -9.51
N GLN A 105 -38.85 7.53 -9.74
CA GLN A 105 -38.69 8.91 -9.27
C GLN A 105 -39.89 9.77 -9.72
N GLN A 106 -40.40 10.63 -8.85
CA GLN A 106 -41.42 11.61 -9.23
C GLN A 106 -40.83 13.01 -9.28
N GLY A 107 -41.14 13.77 -10.33
CA GLY A 107 -40.63 15.14 -10.51
C GLY A 107 -39.13 15.22 -10.82
N GLY A 108 -38.71 16.34 -11.40
CA GLY A 108 -37.30 16.62 -11.67
C GLY A 108 -36.66 15.67 -12.69
N ALA A 109 -37.22 15.58 -13.90
CA ALA A 109 -36.67 14.75 -14.99
C ALA A 109 -35.22 15.11 -15.36
N SER A 110 -34.80 16.36 -15.09
CA SER A 110 -33.41 16.83 -15.27
C SER A 110 -32.51 16.58 -14.06
N THR A 111 -33.04 16.09 -12.93
CA THR A 111 -32.29 15.86 -11.69
C THR A 111 -32.45 14.41 -11.23
N HIS A 112 -31.83 13.50 -11.98
CA HIS A 112 -31.91 12.06 -11.77
C HIS A 112 -31.27 11.60 -10.45
N ILE A 113 -32.04 10.89 -9.63
CA ILE A 113 -31.60 10.24 -8.39
C ILE A 113 -31.95 8.75 -8.31
N GLY A 114 -32.42 8.16 -9.42
CA GLY A 114 -32.82 6.75 -9.50
C GLY A 114 -34.19 6.47 -8.86
N PRO A 115 -34.72 5.24 -9.01
CA PRO A 115 -35.95 4.81 -8.34
C PRO A 115 -35.72 4.45 -6.86
N ARG A 116 -36.78 4.45 -6.05
CA ARG A 116 -36.72 3.98 -4.66
C ARG A 116 -36.93 2.46 -4.64
N PRO A 117 -36.08 1.66 -3.94
CA PRO A 117 -36.22 0.20 -3.92
C PRO A 117 -37.65 -0.27 -3.59
N ASN A 118 -38.11 -1.28 -4.32
CA ASN A 118 -39.38 -1.97 -4.08
C ASN A 118 -39.10 -3.47 -3.93
N LEU A 119 -38.88 -3.91 -2.68
CA LEU A 119 -38.49 -5.28 -2.38
C LEU A 119 -39.47 -6.34 -2.88
N ARG A 120 -40.78 -6.04 -2.91
CA ARG A 120 -41.78 -7.00 -3.40
C ARG A 120 -41.66 -7.22 -4.90
N ALA A 121 -41.43 -6.14 -5.65
CA ALA A 121 -41.22 -6.23 -7.09
C ALA A 121 -39.86 -6.87 -7.39
N ALA A 122 -38.81 -6.52 -6.64
CA ALA A 122 -37.49 -7.13 -6.75
C ALA A 122 -37.52 -8.64 -6.49
N ASP A 123 -38.19 -9.07 -5.41
CA ASP A 123 -38.40 -10.48 -5.06
C ASP A 123 -39.09 -11.29 -6.18
N SER A 124 -40.09 -10.66 -6.82
CA SER A 124 -40.82 -11.28 -7.93
C SER A 124 -39.99 -11.36 -9.23
N ALA A 125 -38.97 -10.52 -9.37
CA ALA A 125 -38.10 -10.43 -10.54
C ALA A 125 -36.74 -11.13 -10.34
N LEU A 126 -36.50 -11.76 -9.18
CA LEU A 126 -35.28 -12.50 -8.90
C LEU A 126 -35.10 -13.62 -9.95
N PRO A 127 -34.05 -13.57 -10.78
CA PRO A 127 -33.73 -14.70 -11.65
C PRO A 127 -33.33 -15.91 -10.81
N ALA A 128 -33.40 -17.10 -11.41
CA ALA A 128 -32.63 -18.22 -10.87
C ALA A 128 -31.14 -17.87 -11.00
N PRO A 129 -30.32 -18.14 -9.97
CA PRO A 129 -28.88 -17.93 -10.08
C PRO A 129 -28.34 -18.82 -11.18
N ASP A 130 -27.18 -18.44 -11.69
CA ASP A 130 -26.49 -19.30 -12.62
C ASP A 130 -26.09 -20.63 -11.97
N ASP A 131 -26.12 -21.70 -12.79
CA ASP A 131 -25.75 -23.05 -12.35
C ASP A 131 -24.25 -23.16 -12.05
N LEU A 132 -23.44 -22.15 -12.40
CA LEU A 132 -22.04 -22.06 -12.03
C LEU A 132 -21.89 -21.14 -10.82
N THR A 133 -21.17 -21.60 -9.81
CA THR A 133 -20.68 -20.74 -8.72
C THR A 133 -19.17 -20.79 -8.65
N VAL A 134 -18.55 -19.66 -8.31
CA VAL A 134 -17.09 -19.49 -8.36
C VAL A 134 -16.57 -19.09 -6.98
N SER A 135 -15.45 -19.67 -6.56
CA SER A 135 -14.79 -19.34 -5.30
C SER A 135 -13.26 -19.32 -5.44
N PRO A 136 -12.58 -18.27 -4.93
CA PRO A 136 -13.15 -17.07 -4.30
C PRO A 136 -13.81 -16.11 -5.31
N LEU A 137 -14.71 -15.25 -4.84
CA LEU A 137 -15.43 -14.27 -5.67
C LEU A 137 -14.56 -13.09 -6.12
N TYR A 138 -13.46 -12.83 -5.42
CA TYR A 138 -12.39 -11.92 -5.80
C TYR A 138 -11.09 -12.44 -5.18
N ILE A 139 -9.96 -12.03 -5.74
CA ILE A 139 -8.64 -12.30 -5.17
C ILE A 139 -7.98 -10.97 -4.87
N ASP A 140 -7.57 -10.80 -3.63
CA ASP A 140 -6.73 -9.68 -3.16
C ASP A 140 -5.54 -10.31 -2.45
N THR A 141 -4.38 -10.30 -3.11
CA THR A 141 -3.22 -11.09 -2.68
C THR A 141 -1.92 -10.32 -2.81
N VAL A 142 -0.91 -10.80 -2.09
CA VAL A 142 0.45 -10.26 -2.04
C VAL A 142 1.42 -11.33 -2.51
N ILE A 143 2.30 -11.01 -3.46
CA ILE A 143 3.35 -11.93 -3.93
C ILE A 143 4.74 -11.30 -3.80
N ALA A 144 5.72 -12.09 -3.39
CA ALA A 144 7.10 -11.63 -3.31
C ALA A 144 7.68 -11.39 -4.71
N VAL A 145 8.51 -10.35 -4.85
CA VAL A 145 9.22 -10.04 -6.09
C VAL A 145 10.03 -11.24 -6.57
N GLY A 146 10.00 -11.49 -7.89
CA GLY A 146 10.79 -12.57 -8.50
C GLY A 146 10.28 -13.97 -8.19
N THR A 147 9.08 -14.09 -7.63
CA THR A 147 8.45 -15.37 -7.31
C THR A 147 7.18 -15.60 -8.12
N GLN A 148 6.68 -16.83 -8.05
CA GLN A 148 5.40 -17.25 -8.60
C GLN A 148 4.51 -17.77 -7.48
N MET A 149 3.21 -17.53 -7.59
CA MET A 149 2.19 -18.01 -6.66
C MET A 149 1.06 -18.66 -7.44
N ILE A 150 0.52 -19.76 -6.91
CA ILE A 150 -0.67 -20.41 -7.47
C ILE A 150 -1.82 -20.20 -6.48
N ILE A 151 -2.94 -19.69 -6.99
CA ILE A 151 -4.20 -19.61 -6.24
C ILE A 151 -5.25 -20.43 -7.00
N PRO A 152 -5.85 -21.46 -6.36
CA PRO A 152 -6.87 -22.26 -7.02
C PRO A 152 -8.21 -21.51 -7.07
N LEU A 153 -8.84 -21.53 -8.23
CA LEU A 153 -10.21 -21.11 -8.45
C LEU A 153 -11.13 -22.34 -8.51
N THR A 154 -12.08 -22.42 -7.59
CA THR A 154 -13.05 -23.52 -7.55
C THR A 154 -14.30 -23.13 -8.34
N LEU A 155 -14.59 -23.89 -9.38
CA LEU A 155 -15.78 -23.77 -10.21
C LEU A 155 -16.74 -24.90 -9.82
N THR A 156 -17.92 -24.56 -9.30
CA THR A 156 -18.91 -25.52 -8.82
C THR A 156 -20.15 -25.48 -9.69
N ASN A 157 -20.53 -26.63 -10.24
CA ASN A 157 -21.74 -26.82 -11.01
C ASN A 157 -22.91 -27.21 -10.09
N GLY A 158 -23.80 -26.26 -9.83
CA GLY A 158 -25.05 -26.42 -9.11
C GLY A 158 -26.17 -27.11 -9.91
N SER A 159 -26.00 -27.33 -11.22
CA SER A 159 -26.96 -28.10 -12.01
C SER A 159 -27.02 -29.54 -11.49
N ALA A 160 -28.23 -30.03 -11.27
CA ALA A 160 -28.47 -31.42 -10.88
C ALA A 160 -28.34 -32.41 -12.06
N THR A 161 -28.38 -31.91 -13.30
CA THR A 161 -28.52 -32.76 -14.48
C THR A 161 -27.57 -32.42 -15.63
N ALA A 162 -27.18 -31.16 -15.79
CA ALA A 162 -26.34 -30.74 -16.90
C ALA A 162 -24.85 -30.75 -16.52
N THR A 163 -24.01 -31.20 -17.43
CA THR A 163 -22.56 -30.92 -17.37
C THR A 163 -22.34 -29.52 -17.92
N LEU A 164 -21.56 -28.69 -17.22
CA LEU A 164 -21.22 -27.35 -17.71
C LEU A 164 -19.84 -27.38 -18.37
N ALA A 165 -19.71 -26.80 -19.56
CA ALA A 165 -18.42 -26.47 -20.16
C ALA A 165 -18.04 -25.03 -19.80
N PHE A 166 -16.74 -24.76 -19.66
CA PHE A 166 -16.21 -23.43 -19.39
C PHE A 166 -14.99 -23.09 -20.25
N GLU A 167 -14.81 -21.80 -20.49
CA GLU A 167 -13.62 -21.18 -21.08
C GLU A 167 -13.21 -19.98 -20.24
N ILE A 168 -11.93 -19.89 -19.89
CA ILE A 168 -11.35 -18.87 -19.04
C ILE A 168 -10.44 -17.98 -19.88
N SER A 169 -10.62 -16.68 -19.75
CA SER A 169 -9.69 -15.67 -20.27
C SER A 169 -9.30 -14.70 -19.16
N THR A 170 -8.08 -14.21 -19.20
CA THR A 170 -7.60 -13.18 -18.28
C THR A 170 -7.53 -11.83 -18.97
N VAL A 171 -7.82 -10.78 -18.21
CA VAL A 171 -7.58 -9.40 -18.62
C VAL A 171 -6.87 -8.73 -17.47
N ASP A 172 -5.62 -8.34 -17.68
CA ASP A 172 -4.90 -7.51 -16.73
C ASP A 172 -4.90 -6.03 -17.15
N SER A 173 -4.52 -5.15 -16.24
CA SER A 173 -4.60 -3.71 -16.41
C SER A 173 -3.62 -3.18 -17.45
N VAL A 174 -4.02 -3.22 -18.73
CA VAL A 174 -4.10 -2.20 -19.82
C VAL A 174 -3.04 -1.08 -19.94
N LEU A 175 -2.06 -0.90 -19.05
CA LEU A 175 -1.17 0.27 -19.08
C LEU A 175 0.32 -0.02 -19.16
N LYS A 176 0.77 -1.27 -19.07
CA LYS A 176 2.21 -1.57 -19.10
C LYS A 176 2.43 -2.82 -19.95
N ASN A 177 3.27 -2.71 -20.97
CA ASN A 177 3.75 -3.82 -21.82
C ASN A 177 4.64 -4.80 -21.01
N LEU A 178 4.21 -5.17 -19.82
CA LEU A 178 4.79 -6.23 -19.01
C LEU A 178 4.08 -7.52 -19.47
N GLY A 179 4.80 -8.63 -19.60
CA GLY A 179 4.17 -9.90 -19.98
C GLY A 179 3.02 -10.29 -19.03
N ASP A 180 2.21 -11.27 -19.44
CA ASP A 180 1.03 -11.71 -18.68
C ASP A 180 1.44 -12.16 -17.26
N TRP A 181 1.21 -11.32 -16.24
CA TRP A 181 1.49 -11.65 -14.83
C TRP A 181 0.38 -12.51 -14.21
N LEU A 182 -0.75 -12.64 -14.90
CA LEU A 182 -1.89 -13.46 -14.52
C LEU A 182 -2.16 -14.48 -15.63
N VAL A 183 -1.80 -15.73 -15.36
CA VAL A 183 -1.88 -16.83 -16.33
C VAL A 183 -2.82 -17.91 -15.81
N VAL A 184 -3.60 -18.50 -16.72
CA VAL A 184 -4.45 -19.66 -16.43
C VAL A 184 -4.02 -20.81 -17.33
N PRO A 185 -3.26 -21.79 -16.83
CA PRO A 185 -2.72 -22.88 -17.64
C PRO A 185 -3.82 -23.74 -18.28
N ASP A 186 -4.87 -24.06 -17.50
CA ASP A 186 -6.01 -24.84 -17.96
C ASP A 186 -7.21 -23.91 -18.20
N SER A 187 -7.25 -23.32 -19.39
CA SER A 187 -8.25 -22.31 -19.75
C SER A 187 -9.59 -22.88 -20.21
N THR A 188 -9.75 -24.19 -20.36
CA THR A 188 -11.03 -24.79 -20.79
C THR A 188 -11.28 -26.10 -20.07
N GLY A 189 -12.55 -26.47 -19.91
CA GLY A 189 -12.90 -27.75 -19.31
C GLY A 189 -14.39 -27.97 -19.14
N THR A 190 -14.74 -29.04 -18.44
CA THR A 190 -16.12 -29.40 -18.11
C THR A 190 -16.27 -29.74 -16.63
N ILE A 191 -17.44 -29.45 -16.07
CA ILE A 191 -17.79 -29.68 -14.68
C ILE A 191 -19.04 -30.58 -14.64
N PRO A 192 -18.93 -31.82 -14.14
CA PRO A 192 -20.08 -32.72 -14.03
C PRO A 192 -21.21 -32.13 -13.16
N PRO A 193 -22.45 -32.61 -13.30
CA PRO A 193 -23.57 -32.16 -12.48
C PRO A 193 -23.27 -32.33 -10.98
N SER A 194 -23.63 -31.35 -10.16
CA SER A 194 -23.46 -31.37 -8.70
C SER A 194 -22.02 -31.67 -8.26
N SER A 195 -21.05 -31.19 -9.04
CA SER A 195 -19.61 -31.40 -8.81
C SER A 195 -18.85 -30.07 -8.89
N PHE A 196 -17.57 -30.11 -8.56
CA PHE A 196 -16.66 -28.98 -8.74
C PHE A 196 -15.39 -29.41 -9.46
N VAL A 197 -14.68 -28.42 -10.01
CA VAL A 197 -13.29 -28.53 -10.48
C VAL A 197 -12.49 -27.36 -9.89
N SER A 198 -11.18 -27.54 -9.77
CA SER A 198 -10.26 -26.48 -9.40
C SER A 198 -9.38 -26.14 -10.60
N VAL A 199 -9.26 -24.85 -10.91
CA VAL A 199 -8.41 -24.31 -11.95
C VAL A 199 -7.32 -23.48 -11.28
N ASP A 200 -6.06 -23.75 -11.59
CA ASP A 200 -4.95 -23.00 -11.01
C ASP A 200 -4.78 -21.65 -11.72
N LEU A 201 -4.76 -20.56 -10.94
CA LEU A 201 -4.37 -19.24 -11.40
C LEU A 201 -2.91 -19.03 -11.01
N LEU A 202 -2.04 -18.86 -12.00
CA LEU A 202 -0.63 -18.56 -11.81
C LEU A 202 -0.43 -17.04 -11.81
N PHE A 203 0.09 -16.53 -10.70
CA PHE A 203 0.56 -15.17 -10.53
C PHE A 203 2.08 -15.18 -10.70
N ASP A 204 2.59 -14.44 -11.69
CA ASP A 204 4.01 -14.37 -12.01
C ASP A 204 4.56 -12.97 -11.79
N ALA A 205 5.29 -12.79 -10.69
CA ALA A 205 5.97 -11.54 -10.36
C ALA A 205 7.42 -11.48 -10.87
N THR A 206 7.86 -12.42 -11.69
CA THR A 206 9.21 -12.40 -12.29
C THR A 206 9.34 -11.39 -13.43
N ALA A 207 8.24 -11.13 -14.15
CA ALA A 207 8.20 -10.20 -15.28
C ALA A 207 7.70 -8.80 -14.92
N ILE A 208 7.41 -8.55 -13.64
CA ILE A 208 6.87 -7.28 -13.16
C ILE A 208 8.05 -6.33 -12.83
N GLU A 209 8.22 -5.27 -13.63
CA GLU A 209 9.31 -4.29 -13.47
C GLU A 209 8.87 -2.99 -12.77
N ASP A 210 7.60 -2.58 -12.87
CA ASP A 210 7.12 -1.27 -12.44
C ASP A 210 6.31 -1.31 -11.13
N ARG A 211 7.00 -1.37 -9.99
CA ARG A 211 6.48 -1.95 -8.73
C ARG A 211 5.86 -0.95 -7.75
N ILE A 212 5.14 0.07 -8.27
CA ILE A 212 4.65 1.21 -7.47
C ILE A 212 3.12 1.29 -7.34
N GLN A 213 2.37 0.29 -7.81
CA GLN A 213 0.89 0.28 -7.76
C GLN A 213 0.33 -1.13 -7.57
N ILE A 214 -0.87 -1.21 -6.97
CA ILE A 214 -1.71 -2.41 -6.98
C ILE A 214 -2.06 -2.75 -8.43
N TYR A 215 -1.67 -3.93 -8.87
CA TYR A 215 -2.01 -4.50 -10.16
C TYR A 215 -3.46 -4.96 -10.14
N LYS A 216 -4.18 -4.67 -11.23
CA LYS A 216 -5.60 -5.03 -11.34
C LYS A 216 -5.79 -5.99 -12.50
N GLY A 217 -6.43 -7.12 -12.23
CA GLY A 217 -6.77 -8.10 -13.23
C GLY A 217 -8.22 -8.56 -13.11
N GLN A 218 -8.64 -9.35 -14.09
CA GLN A 218 -9.92 -10.02 -14.13
C GLN A 218 -9.71 -11.41 -14.71
N VAL A 219 -10.27 -12.41 -14.06
CA VAL A 219 -10.51 -13.72 -14.66
C VAL A 219 -11.95 -13.72 -15.15
N ARG A 220 -12.15 -13.99 -16.45
CA ARG A 220 -13.46 -14.08 -17.09
C ARG A 220 -13.73 -15.54 -17.42
N ILE A 221 -14.85 -16.07 -16.97
CA ILE A 221 -15.22 -17.47 -17.14
C ILE A 221 -16.49 -17.49 -17.98
N ALA A 222 -16.38 -17.75 -19.28
CA ALA A 222 -17.53 -18.05 -20.12
C ALA A 222 -17.97 -19.49 -19.88
N PHE A 223 -19.27 -19.75 -19.79
CA PHE A 223 -19.78 -21.10 -19.54
C PHE A 223 -21.16 -21.35 -20.14
N GLY A 224 -21.51 -22.63 -20.26
CA GLY A 224 -22.80 -23.11 -20.76
C GLY A 224 -22.93 -24.63 -20.58
N GLU A 225 -24.06 -25.21 -20.97
CA GLU A 225 -24.17 -26.68 -21.01
C GLU A 225 -23.15 -27.25 -22.01
N ASP A 226 -22.55 -28.39 -21.67
CA ASP A 226 -21.55 -29.05 -22.52
C ASP A 226 -22.12 -29.39 -23.91
N GLY A 227 -21.38 -29.04 -24.95
CA GLY A 227 -21.83 -29.11 -26.35
C GLY A 227 -22.81 -28.02 -26.80
N GLY A 228 -23.20 -27.10 -25.91
CA GLY A 228 -24.02 -25.92 -26.19
C GLY A 228 -23.23 -24.62 -26.33
N PRO A 229 -23.91 -23.47 -26.54
CA PRO A 229 -23.25 -22.17 -26.58
C PRO A 229 -22.86 -21.68 -25.18
N MET A 230 -21.68 -21.06 -25.05
CA MET A 230 -21.21 -20.41 -23.82
C MET A 230 -21.77 -18.98 -23.72
N GLU A 231 -23.07 -18.87 -23.44
CA GLU A 231 -23.78 -17.57 -23.40
C GLU A 231 -23.70 -16.87 -22.04
N LYS A 232 -23.23 -17.57 -21.00
CA LYS A 232 -23.13 -17.04 -19.63
C LYS A 232 -21.69 -16.72 -19.28
N GLN A 233 -21.51 -15.77 -18.35
CA GLN A 233 -20.18 -15.32 -17.97
C GLN A 233 -20.11 -14.95 -16.48
N GLU A 234 -19.08 -15.46 -15.81
CA GLU A 234 -18.67 -15.06 -14.47
C GLU A 234 -17.38 -14.23 -14.53
N ILE A 235 -17.19 -13.30 -13.58
CA ILE A 235 -15.99 -12.46 -13.50
C ILE A 235 -15.44 -12.47 -12.08
N VAL A 236 -14.15 -12.79 -11.94
CA VAL A 236 -13.41 -12.72 -10.67
C VAL A 236 -12.43 -11.55 -10.74
N PRO A 237 -12.66 -10.45 -10.01
CA PRO A 237 -11.71 -9.36 -9.91
C PRO A 237 -10.45 -9.79 -9.15
N ILE A 238 -9.30 -9.33 -9.64
CA ILE A 238 -7.98 -9.61 -9.09
C ILE A 238 -7.30 -8.30 -8.70
N PHE A 239 -6.80 -8.25 -7.48
CA PHE A 239 -5.90 -7.22 -6.97
C PHE A 239 -4.63 -7.92 -6.52
N LEU A 240 -3.50 -7.52 -7.11
CA LEU A 240 -2.20 -8.09 -6.79
C LEU A 240 -1.30 -6.96 -6.30
N ASP A 241 -0.82 -7.11 -5.07
CA ASP A 241 0.28 -6.33 -4.53
C ASP A 241 1.59 -7.10 -4.69
N VAL A 242 2.62 -6.41 -5.15
CA VAL A 242 3.98 -6.94 -5.28
C VAL A 242 4.90 -6.01 -4.51
N PRO A 243 4.94 -6.13 -3.17
CA PRO A 243 5.66 -5.18 -2.33
C PRO A 243 7.15 -5.25 -2.64
N CYS A 244 7.81 -4.09 -2.59
CA CYS A 244 9.27 -4.02 -2.65
C CYS A 244 9.82 -4.80 -1.44
N ALA A 245 10.70 -5.77 -1.68
CA ALA A 245 11.25 -6.64 -0.62
C ALA A 245 12.61 -6.14 -0.09
N ASP A 246 12.92 -4.85 -0.24
CA ASP A 246 14.20 -4.33 0.24
C ASP A 246 14.13 -4.00 1.74
N THR A 247 15.10 -4.54 2.47
CA THR A 247 15.30 -4.44 3.93
C THR A 247 16.73 -3.97 4.21
N THR A 248 17.27 -3.13 3.32
CA THR A 248 18.65 -2.64 3.39
C THR A 248 18.89 -1.79 4.62
N TYR A 249 17.87 -1.09 5.11
CA TYR A 249 17.88 -0.31 6.33
C TYR A 249 16.77 -0.76 7.29
N VAL A 250 17.01 -0.49 8.56
CA VAL A 250 15.99 -0.45 9.59
C VAL A 250 15.85 0.99 10.02
N VAL A 251 14.61 1.46 10.10
CA VAL A 251 14.32 2.85 10.47
C VAL A 251 13.97 2.94 11.95
N GLU A 252 14.75 3.73 12.67
CA GLU A 252 14.51 4.09 14.06
C GLU A 252 14.25 5.58 14.20
N THR A 253 13.42 5.96 15.16
CA THR A 253 13.18 7.36 15.50
C THR A 253 13.39 7.63 16.97
N SER A 254 13.74 8.88 17.30
CA SER A 254 13.89 9.32 18.70
C SER A 254 12.61 9.21 19.53
N PHE A 255 11.44 8.94 18.93
CA PHE A 255 10.18 8.69 19.65
C PHE A 255 10.07 7.26 20.18
N GLN A 256 10.88 6.34 19.65
CA GLN A 256 10.91 4.95 20.09
C GLN A 256 11.75 4.81 21.38
N PRO A 257 11.40 3.88 22.29
CA PRO A 257 12.10 3.71 23.58
C PRO A 257 13.61 3.46 23.47
N GLU A 258 14.06 2.83 22.38
CA GLU A 258 15.48 2.51 22.10
C GLU A 258 16.10 3.41 21.02
N GLY A 259 15.33 4.38 20.51
CA GLY A 259 15.77 5.25 19.41
C GLY A 259 16.95 6.13 19.78
N GLN A 260 17.79 6.42 18.80
CA GLN A 260 18.95 7.29 18.97
C GLN A 260 18.54 8.67 19.53
N PRO A 261 19.20 9.17 20.59
CA PRO A 261 18.92 10.50 21.12
C PRO A 261 19.44 11.59 20.18
N PHE A 262 18.73 12.71 20.15
CA PHE A 262 19.15 13.91 19.44
C PHE A 262 20.49 14.45 19.96
N GLN A 263 21.43 14.66 19.05
CA GLN A 263 22.78 15.17 19.29
C GLN A 263 23.22 16.05 18.12
N TRP A 264 22.81 17.31 18.14
CA TRP A 264 23.15 18.28 17.09
C TRP A 264 24.65 18.49 16.92
N ILE A 265 25.13 18.46 15.67
CA ILE A 265 26.51 18.79 15.32
C ILE A 265 26.54 20.08 14.50
N ASP A 266 26.80 21.21 15.14
CA ASP A 266 26.93 22.49 14.43
C ASP A 266 28.20 22.51 13.57
N ILE A 267 28.03 22.48 12.24
CA ILE A 267 29.12 22.54 11.28
C ILE A 267 29.22 23.91 10.60
N THR A 268 28.44 24.92 10.99
CA THR A 268 28.49 26.25 10.37
C THR A 268 29.85 26.95 10.53
N SER A 269 30.60 26.58 11.57
CA SER A 269 31.93 27.15 11.87
C SER A 269 33.10 26.26 11.44
N THR A 270 32.86 24.99 11.13
CA THR A 270 33.91 23.98 10.86
C THR A 270 33.79 23.33 9.48
N GLY A 271 32.57 23.25 8.94
CA GLY A 271 32.26 22.80 7.60
C GLY A 271 32.49 23.87 6.54
N ALA A 272 32.53 23.45 5.27
CA ALA A 272 32.64 24.34 4.13
C ALA A 272 31.24 24.67 3.60
N ALA A 273 30.90 25.96 3.50
CA ALA A 273 29.69 26.40 2.81
C ALA A 273 29.79 26.13 1.30
N ILE A 274 28.71 25.63 0.69
CA ILE A 274 28.60 25.52 -0.75
C ILE A 274 28.41 26.93 -1.32
N LEU A 275 29.42 27.40 -2.07
CA LEU A 275 29.41 28.74 -2.64
C LEU A 275 28.36 28.86 -3.74
N ALA A 276 27.75 30.05 -3.88
CA ALA A 276 26.79 30.37 -4.94
C ALA A 276 27.28 29.96 -6.34
N THR A 277 28.58 30.07 -6.62
CA THR A 277 29.19 29.69 -7.92
C THR A 277 29.29 28.19 -8.17
N SER A 278 28.95 27.35 -7.17
CA SER A 278 28.98 25.88 -7.28
C SER A 278 27.62 25.30 -7.68
N TRP A 279 26.58 26.12 -7.67
CA TRP A 279 25.23 25.74 -8.08
C TRP A 279 25.06 25.92 -9.58
N TYR A 280 24.27 25.04 -10.19
CA TYR A 280 23.82 25.18 -11.56
C TYR A 280 22.37 24.71 -11.69
N ASN A 281 21.64 25.35 -12.60
CA ASN A 281 20.32 24.95 -13.01
C ASN A 281 20.26 24.97 -14.56
N PRO A 282 20.08 23.83 -15.23
CA PRO A 282 20.04 23.79 -16.69
C PRO A 282 18.75 24.41 -17.28
N ALA A 283 17.71 24.62 -16.48
CA ALA A 283 16.44 25.20 -16.91
C ALA A 283 16.34 26.72 -16.70
N VAL A 284 17.10 27.28 -15.74
CA VAL A 284 17.03 28.69 -15.34
C VAL A 284 18.44 29.29 -15.24
N THR A 285 18.67 30.45 -15.86
CA THR A 285 19.99 31.11 -15.87
C THR A 285 20.08 32.36 -14.99
N GLU A 286 18.96 32.86 -14.45
CA GLU A 286 18.90 34.10 -13.66
C GLU A 286 18.93 33.82 -12.15
N TYR A 287 18.24 32.76 -11.70
CA TYR A 287 18.19 32.28 -10.32
C TYR A 287 18.72 30.84 -10.26
N ILE A 288 20.04 30.70 -10.41
CA ILE A 288 20.67 29.39 -10.64
C ILE A 288 20.67 28.46 -9.41
N ILE A 289 20.42 29.03 -8.23
CA ILE A 289 20.33 28.28 -6.98
C ILE A 289 18.92 27.76 -6.77
N ASP A 290 17.89 28.51 -7.21
CA ASP A 290 16.51 28.04 -7.19
C ASP A 290 16.36 26.77 -8.03
N ASP A 291 15.79 25.71 -7.43
CA ASP A 291 15.79 24.33 -7.97
C ASP A 291 17.18 23.83 -8.44
N GLY A 292 18.25 24.46 -7.97
CA GLY A 292 19.61 24.24 -8.43
C GLY A 292 20.23 22.99 -7.84
N THR A 293 21.24 22.46 -8.54
CA THR A 293 22.10 21.36 -8.07
C THR A 293 23.53 21.86 -7.87
N ALA A 294 24.20 21.37 -6.84
CA ALA A 294 25.64 21.50 -6.65
C ALA A 294 26.31 20.12 -6.65
N GLY A 295 27.52 20.03 -7.21
CA GLY A 295 28.32 18.81 -7.25
C GLY A 295 28.99 18.53 -8.59
N PRO A 296 29.72 17.41 -8.72
CA PRO A 296 29.87 16.36 -7.70
C PRO A 296 30.79 16.78 -6.54
N ILE A 297 30.39 16.46 -5.31
CA ILE A 297 31.16 16.69 -4.08
C ILE A 297 31.72 15.35 -3.59
N ASN A 298 33.00 15.29 -3.23
CA ASN A 298 33.61 14.06 -2.69
C ASN A 298 33.10 13.76 -1.28
N ILE A 299 32.68 12.52 -1.04
CA ILE A 299 32.25 12.00 0.28
C ILE A 299 33.45 11.89 1.23
N GLY A 300 34.60 11.45 0.71
CA GLY A 300 35.85 11.28 1.47
C GLY A 300 36.15 9.84 1.89
N PHE A 301 35.21 8.92 1.66
CA PHE A 301 35.32 7.48 1.85
C PHE A 301 34.38 6.73 0.90
N ASP A 302 34.49 5.41 0.86
CA ASP A 302 33.60 4.52 0.13
C ASP A 302 32.30 4.35 0.91
N PHE A 303 31.22 4.98 0.44
CA PHE A 303 29.91 4.93 1.08
C PHE A 303 29.03 3.86 0.41
N PRO A 304 28.70 2.77 1.09
CA PRO A 304 27.76 1.79 0.57
C PRO A 304 26.33 2.30 0.71
N PHE A 305 25.57 2.28 -0.39
CA PHE A 305 24.17 2.68 -0.44
C PHE A 305 23.42 1.67 -1.31
N TYR A 306 22.61 0.83 -0.66
CA TYR A 306 22.00 -0.34 -1.26
C TYR A 306 23.03 -1.23 -2.00
N ASP A 307 22.79 -1.57 -3.27
CA ASP A 307 23.61 -2.50 -4.07
C ASP A 307 24.89 -1.88 -4.65
N SER A 308 25.23 -0.65 -4.29
CA SER A 308 26.35 0.09 -4.88
C SER A 308 27.16 0.86 -3.85
N VAL A 309 28.39 1.21 -4.26
CA VAL A 309 29.32 2.00 -3.46
C VAL A 309 29.62 3.30 -4.17
N TYR A 310 29.46 4.41 -3.45
CA TYR A 310 29.60 5.75 -3.97
C TYR A 310 30.72 6.51 -3.25
N THR A 311 31.40 7.39 -3.97
CA THR A 311 32.49 8.24 -3.43
C THR A 311 32.20 9.73 -3.61
N LYS A 312 31.12 10.05 -4.31
CA LYS A 312 30.69 11.41 -4.63
C LYS A 312 29.18 11.50 -4.57
N PHE A 313 28.68 12.71 -4.35
CA PHE A 313 27.25 13.01 -4.35
C PHE A 313 26.98 14.37 -5.02
N PHE A 314 25.73 14.57 -5.36
CA PHE A 314 25.12 15.80 -5.82
C PHE A 314 24.05 16.21 -4.80
N ILE A 315 23.85 17.52 -4.65
CA ILE A 315 22.94 18.08 -3.66
C ILE A 315 22.06 19.14 -4.31
N GLY A 316 20.76 19.07 -4.05
CA GLY A 316 19.76 20.01 -4.56
C GLY A 316 19.41 21.07 -3.51
N ALA A 317 19.07 22.29 -3.96
CA ALA A 317 18.71 23.39 -3.07
C ALA A 317 17.51 23.06 -2.17
N ASN A 318 16.59 22.23 -2.68
CA ASN A 318 15.37 21.78 -2.02
C ASN A 318 15.57 20.71 -0.93
N GLY A 319 16.80 20.27 -0.66
CA GLY A 319 17.08 19.27 0.39
C GLY A 319 17.41 17.87 -0.13
N ALA A 320 17.20 17.59 -1.41
CA ALA A 320 17.46 16.30 -2.02
C ALA A 320 18.96 16.03 -2.26
N ILE A 321 19.40 14.79 -2.04
CA ILE A 321 20.77 14.32 -2.33
C ILE A 321 20.70 13.09 -3.25
N SER A 322 21.61 13.02 -4.22
CA SER A 322 21.77 11.87 -5.12
C SER A 322 23.24 11.50 -5.27
N PHE A 323 23.54 10.23 -5.49
CA PHE A 323 24.88 9.75 -5.81
C PHE A 323 25.12 9.55 -7.31
N THR A 324 24.04 9.57 -8.10
CA THR A 324 24.05 9.26 -9.54
C THR A 324 23.59 10.43 -10.38
N ASP A 325 22.56 11.14 -9.94
CA ASP A 325 21.85 12.11 -10.74
C ASP A 325 22.51 13.48 -10.65
N THR A 326 22.94 14.00 -11.80
CA THR A 326 23.59 15.32 -11.90
C THR A 326 22.58 16.46 -11.87
N ASN A 327 21.29 16.19 -12.03
CA ASN A 327 20.25 17.21 -12.20
C ASN A 327 19.12 16.94 -11.21
N ILE A 328 19.36 17.33 -9.96
CA ILE A 328 18.39 17.19 -8.87
C ILE A 328 17.44 18.40 -8.92
N ASN A 329 16.13 18.14 -8.83
CA ASN A 329 15.02 19.13 -8.84
C ASN A 329 14.73 19.86 -10.16
N VAL A 330 15.42 19.53 -11.25
CA VAL A 330 15.18 20.15 -12.56
C VAL A 330 13.74 19.92 -13.03
N GLN A 331 13.06 20.96 -13.53
CA GLN A 331 11.63 21.00 -13.93
C GLN A 331 10.61 21.31 -12.81
N GLY A 332 11.05 21.87 -11.68
CA GLY A 332 10.14 22.24 -10.59
C GLY A 332 9.66 21.04 -9.78
N TYR A 333 10.50 19.99 -9.68
CA TYR A 333 10.24 18.88 -8.78
C TYR A 333 10.55 19.33 -7.34
N TYR A 334 9.49 19.67 -6.63
CA TYR A 334 9.47 19.84 -5.19
C TYR A 334 8.27 19.09 -4.61
N THR A 335 8.15 19.07 -3.29
CA THR A 335 7.26 18.12 -2.62
C THR A 335 5.79 18.51 -2.77
N ASN A 336 5.05 17.62 -3.45
CA ASN A 336 3.59 17.56 -3.68
C ASN A 336 3.22 16.75 -4.95
N THR A 337 4.21 16.39 -5.79
CA THR A 337 4.00 15.59 -7.02
C THR A 337 4.65 14.21 -6.99
N VAL A 338 5.44 13.91 -5.95
CA VAL A 338 6.30 12.73 -5.90
C VAL A 338 6.13 12.00 -4.56
N THR A 339 5.87 10.69 -4.63
CA THR A 339 5.93 9.76 -3.49
C THR A 339 7.23 8.97 -3.50
N ILE A 340 7.57 8.37 -2.37
CA ILE A 340 8.51 7.26 -2.29
C ILE A 340 7.65 6.00 -2.01
N PRO A 341 7.59 5.00 -2.92
CA PRO A 341 8.25 4.95 -4.23
C PRO A 341 7.61 5.88 -5.28
N GLY A 342 8.41 6.38 -6.23
CA GLY A 342 7.97 7.34 -7.28
C GLY A 342 8.91 8.51 -7.55
N GLN A 343 10.07 8.56 -6.89
CA GLN A 343 11.11 9.57 -7.06
C GLN A 343 11.70 9.56 -8.48
N PRO A 344 12.03 10.74 -9.07
CA PRO A 344 12.57 10.83 -10.43
C PRO A 344 14.06 10.45 -10.54
N PHE A 345 14.72 10.13 -9.43
CA PHE A 345 16.19 9.94 -9.36
C PHE A 345 16.55 8.47 -9.10
N ALA A 346 17.69 8.03 -9.64
CA ALA A 346 18.19 6.66 -9.49
C ALA A 346 18.78 6.40 -8.09
N THR A 347 19.23 7.44 -7.39
CA THR A 347 19.54 7.39 -5.95
C THR A 347 19.04 8.67 -5.28
N PHE A 348 18.51 8.51 -4.07
CA PHE A 348 17.76 9.57 -3.42
C PHE A 348 17.84 9.50 -1.90
N ILE A 349 18.38 10.54 -1.28
CA ILE A 349 18.27 10.80 0.16
C ILE A 349 17.50 12.10 0.30
N ALA A 350 16.35 12.04 0.95
CA ALA A 350 15.48 13.16 1.25
C ALA A 350 15.45 13.34 2.77
N PRO A 351 16.35 14.13 3.37
CA PRO A 351 16.27 14.45 4.80
C PRO A 351 15.08 15.31 5.16
N PHE A 352 14.74 16.25 4.28
CA PHE A 352 13.60 17.15 4.44
C PHE A 352 13.32 17.82 3.09
N TRP A 353 13.05 17.02 2.06
CA TRP A 353 12.86 17.59 0.72
C TRP A 353 11.63 18.49 0.73
N ASN A 354 11.77 19.73 0.29
CA ASN A 354 10.70 20.72 0.16
C ASN A 354 11.13 21.85 -0.79
N ASP A 355 10.20 22.71 -1.18
CA ASP A 355 10.44 23.87 -2.05
C ASP A 355 11.20 24.98 -1.29
N PHE A 356 12.54 24.90 -1.23
CA PHE A 356 13.39 25.84 -0.48
C PHE A 356 14.01 26.91 -1.37
N ASN A 357 14.11 28.12 -0.81
CA ASN A 357 14.76 29.23 -1.48
C ASN A 357 16.06 29.62 -0.76
N LEU A 358 17.18 29.19 -1.34
CA LEU A 358 18.55 29.55 -0.94
C LEU A 358 19.10 30.74 -1.74
N ASP A 359 18.41 31.18 -2.80
CA ASP A 359 18.91 32.22 -3.69
C ASP A 359 18.67 33.60 -3.08
N THR A 360 19.71 34.18 -2.49
CA THR A 360 19.63 35.53 -1.90
C THR A 360 19.24 36.63 -2.92
N THR A 361 19.36 36.37 -4.23
CA THR A 361 18.92 37.30 -5.27
C THR A 361 17.41 37.28 -5.49
N ASP A 362 16.73 36.22 -5.03
CA ASP A 362 15.27 36.05 -5.04
C ASP A 362 14.68 35.96 -3.62
N GLY A 363 15.28 36.69 -2.67
CA GLY A 363 14.78 36.75 -1.28
C GLY A 363 15.00 35.48 -0.46
N GLY A 364 15.80 34.53 -0.96
CA GLY A 364 16.23 33.34 -0.24
C GLY A 364 17.19 33.62 0.91
N HIS A 365 17.29 32.65 1.81
CA HIS A 365 18.06 32.75 3.05
C HIS A 365 18.75 31.43 3.39
N GLY A 366 19.75 31.50 4.28
CA GLY A 366 20.45 30.33 4.78
C GLY A 366 21.64 29.92 3.92
N ALA A 367 22.16 28.72 4.18
CA ALA A 367 23.26 28.11 3.42
C ALA A 367 23.29 26.60 3.64
N VAL A 368 24.01 25.90 2.75
CA VAL A 368 24.31 24.48 2.91
C VAL A 368 25.79 24.31 3.24
N TYR A 369 26.08 23.65 4.36
CA TYR A 369 27.44 23.35 4.81
C TYR A 369 27.75 21.87 4.64
N VAL A 370 29.01 21.56 4.31
CA VAL A 370 29.51 20.20 4.19
C VAL A 370 30.77 20.04 5.05
N TYR A 371 30.74 19.09 5.97
CA TYR A 371 31.88 18.71 6.80
C TYR A 371 32.27 17.25 6.56
N LYS A 372 33.58 17.00 6.44
CA LYS A 372 34.14 15.66 6.28
C LYS A 372 35.08 15.39 7.45
N ALA A 373 34.81 14.34 8.21
CA ALA A 373 35.64 13.97 9.33
C ALA A 373 37.08 13.64 8.87
N PRO A 374 38.14 14.10 9.58
CA PRO A 374 39.53 13.79 9.25
C PRO A 374 39.84 12.29 9.18
N HIS A 375 39.08 11.48 9.94
CA HIS A 375 39.19 10.03 9.99
C HIS A 375 38.56 9.31 8.79
N LYS A 376 37.91 10.05 7.87
CA LYS A 376 37.29 9.53 6.64
C LYS A 376 36.26 8.44 6.92
N ASP A 377 35.43 8.67 7.90
CA ASP A 377 34.40 7.76 8.37
C ASP A 377 33.01 8.40 8.45
N THR A 378 32.95 9.73 8.44
CA THR A 378 31.70 10.49 8.56
C THR A 378 31.68 11.71 7.64
N LEU A 379 30.54 11.93 6.99
CA LEU A 379 30.19 13.13 6.25
C LEU A 379 28.94 13.74 6.89
N ILE A 380 28.96 15.04 7.12
CA ILE A 380 27.82 15.82 7.65
C ILE A 380 27.45 16.88 6.61
N ILE A 381 26.17 16.99 6.32
CA ILE A 381 25.58 17.98 5.43
C ILE A 381 24.51 18.72 6.23
N GLU A 382 24.65 20.04 6.40
CA GLU A 382 23.74 20.86 7.18
C GLU A 382 23.03 21.87 6.26
N TYR A 383 21.71 21.86 6.26
CA TYR A 383 20.88 22.93 5.73
C TYR A 383 20.58 23.89 6.86
N TRP A 384 21.22 25.05 6.84
CA TRP A 384 21.16 26.01 7.93
C TRP A 384 20.19 27.15 7.59
N ARG A 385 19.15 27.29 8.42
CA ARG A 385 18.21 28.43 8.40
C ARG A 385 17.58 28.67 7.04
N VAL A 386 17.13 27.60 6.39
CA VAL A 386 16.51 27.65 5.07
C VAL A 386 15.04 28.02 5.18
N GLY A 387 14.58 28.88 4.27
CA GLY A 387 13.16 29.23 4.14
C GLY A 387 12.56 28.59 2.91
N THR A 388 11.23 28.41 2.90
CA THR A 388 10.53 27.92 1.71
C THR A 388 10.30 29.00 0.69
N PHE A 389 10.14 28.65 -0.58
CA PHE A 389 9.82 29.61 -1.64
C PHE A 389 8.59 30.48 -1.30
N LYS A 390 7.54 29.87 -0.70
CA LYS A 390 6.32 30.58 -0.28
C LYS A 390 6.46 31.42 0.99
N SER A 391 7.49 31.18 1.80
CA SER A 391 7.71 31.86 3.07
C SER A 391 9.20 32.02 3.38
N ALA A 392 9.96 32.60 2.45
CA ALA A 392 11.43 32.60 2.51
C ALA A 392 12.01 33.30 3.74
N ALA A 393 11.25 34.22 4.34
CA ALA A 393 11.63 34.91 5.57
C ALA A 393 11.57 34.04 6.84
N ASP A 394 10.84 32.92 6.80
CA ASP A 394 10.84 31.93 7.87
C ASP A 394 12.08 31.05 7.75
N THR A 395 13.06 31.30 8.62
CA THR A 395 14.39 30.69 8.59
C THR A 395 14.60 29.75 9.78
N LEU A 396 13.51 29.23 10.35
CA LEU A 396 13.56 28.29 11.47
C LEU A 396 14.08 26.91 11.03
N THR A 397 13.76 26.48 9.80
CA THR A 397 14.13 25.16 9.29
C THR A 397 15.65 24.98 9.23
N THR A 398 16.17 24.13 10.10
CA THR A 398 17.57 23.76 10.23
C THR A 398 17.68 22.28 10.53
N PHE A 399 18.31 21.54 9.62
CA PHE A 399 18.45 20.08 9.72
C PHE A 399 19.79 19.62 9.13
N GLU A 400 20.21 18.43 9.52
CA GLU A 400 21.43 17.82 9.01
C GLU A 400 21.22 16.36 8.58
N VAL A 401 22.08 15.94 7.66
CA VAL A 401 22.32 14.57 7.25
C VAL A 401 23.70 14.17 7.71
N ILE A 402 23.78 13.05 8.42
CA ILE A 402 25.03 12.40 8.81
C ILE A 402 25.05 11.06 8.10
N ILE A 403 26.07 10.82 7.27
CA ILE A 403 26.32 9.50 6.70
C ILE A 403 27.67 8.98 7.16
N ASP A 404 27.77 7.67 7.37
CA ASP A 404 29.01 7.04 7.82
C ASP A 404 29.52 5.94 6.88
N ARG A 405 30.77 5.50 7.10
CA ARG A 405 31.42 4.47 6.27
C ARG A 405 30.77 3.08 6.32
N ARG A 406 29.88 2.82 7.28
CA ARG A 406 29.15 1.55 7.39
C ARG A 406 27.93 1.54 6.47
N GLY A 407 27.48 2.73 6.09
CA GLY A 407 26.29 2.95 5.28
C GLY A 407 25.15 3.56 6.08
N ASP A 408 25.31 3.79 7.38
CA ASP A 408 24.24 4.36 8.20
C ASP A 408 23.96 5.81 7.79
N ILE A 409 22.67 6.19 7.83
CA ILE A 409 22.21 7.53 7.50
C ILE A 409 21.38 8.04 8.67
N THR A 410 21.70 9.23 9.18
CA THR A 410 20.95 9.87 10.27
C THR A 410 20.50 11.25 9.84
N PHE A 411 19.22 11.53 10.00
CA PHE A 411 18.64 12.86 9.86
C PHE A 411 18.39 13.42 11.26
N GLN A 412 18.83 14.67 11.49
CA GLN A 412 18.53 15.40 12.73
C GLN A 412 17.92 16.75 12.42
N TYR A 413 16.93 17.14 13.21
CA TYR A 413 16.17 18.37 13.02
C TYR A 413 16.39 19.28 14.23
N LEU A 414 17.25 20.31 14.09
CA LEU A 414 17.48 21.28 15.16
C LEU A 414 16.24 22.12 15.42
N SER A 415 15.68 22.64 14.33
CA SER A 415 14.42 23.36 14.37
C SER A 415 13.69 23.17 13.06
N VAL A 416 12.38 22.91 13.12
CA VAL A 416 11.51 22.82 11.96
C VAL A 416 10.24 23.62 12.25
N ASP A 417 9.77 24.38 11.27
CA ASP A 417 8.52 25.12 11.44
C ASP A 417 7.35 24.14 11.70
N SER A 418 6.53 24.44 12.70
CA SER A 418 5.38 23.64 13.16
C SER A 418 4.13 23.78 12.30
N THR A 419 4.20 24.50 11.17
CA THR A 419 3.07 24.66 10.24
C THR A 419 3.18 23.75 9.01
N ILE A 420 2.43 24.05 7.93
CA ILE A 420 2.14 23.25 6.72
C ILE A 420 3.37 22.56 6.06
N LEU A 421 4.59 22.96 6.44
CA LEU A 421 5.87 22.45 5.95
C LEU A 421 6.14 20.99 6.34
N VAL A 422 5.84 20.58 7.59
CA VAL A 422 6.01 19.18 8.02
C VAL A 422 5.02 18.25 7.30
N ASP A 423 3.84 18.77 6.94
CA ASP A 423 2.80 18.02 6.23
C ASP A 423 3.08 17.86 4.72
N SER A 424 4.03 18.63 4.18
CA SER A 424 4.37 18.63 2.76
C SER A 424 5.79 18.14 2.46
N ALA A 425 6.68 18.04 3.45
CA ALA A 425 8.04 17.54 3.23
C ALA A 425 8.07 16.04 2.91
N LEU A 426 8.98 15.64 2.03
CA LEU A 426 9.28 14.23 1.75
C LEU A 426 10.56 13.86 2.51
N ILE A 427 10.48 12.79 3.30
CA ILE A 427 11.58 12.32 4.13
C ILE A 427 11.78 10.81 3.91
N GLY A 428 12.99 10.37 3.56
CA GLY A 428 13.28 8.96 3.31
C GLY A 428 14.52 8.74 2.48
N VAL A 429 14.80 7.47 2.18
CA VAL A 429 15.90 7.05 1.32
C VAL A 429 15.40 6.08 0.26
N ALA A 430 15.88 6.24 -0.97
CA ALA A 430 15.50 5.39 -2.10
C ALA A 430 16.64 5.27 -3.12
N ALA A 431 16.60 4.20 -3.91
CA ALA A 431 17.37 3.98 -5.12
C ALA A 431 16.49 3.27 -6.17
N ALA A 432 16.98 3.17 -7.41
CA ALA A 432 16.21 2.77 -8.59
C ALA A 432 15.48 1.42 -8.46
N GLU A 433 14.46 1.26 -9.29
CA GLU A 433 13.73 0.03 -9.64
C GLU A 433 12.94 -0.67 -8.51
N CYS A 434 13.38 -0.62 -7.24
CA CYS A 434 12.67 -1.17 -6.05
C CYS A 434 13.38 -0.95 -4.70
N MET A 435 14.50 -0.23 -4.66
CA MET A 435 15.27 -0.01 -3.43
C MET A 435 14.66 1.16 -2.65
N VAL A 436 13.57 0.94 -1.94
CA VAL A 436 12.77 2.04 -1.42
C VAL A 436 12.42 1.81 0.04
N GLU A 437 12.94 2.66 0.92
CA GLU A 437 12.50 2.78 2.30
C GLU A 437 11.84 4.13 2.53
N PRO A 438 10.52 4.22 2.31
CA PRO A 438 9.77 5.37 2.75
C PRO A 438 9.67 5.31 4.27
N PHE A 439 10.34 6.22 4.98
CA PHE A 439 9.85 6.58 6.31
C PHE A 439 8.60 7.49 6.16
N PHE A 440 8.48 8.23 5.04
CA PHE A 440 7.32 9.07 4.74
C PHE A 440 6.91 9.07 3.28
N ALA A 441 5.63 8.82 3.04
CA ALA A 441 4.88 9.51 2.00
C ALA A 441 3.85 10.42 2.70
N TYR A 442 3.97 11.74 2.52
CA TYR A 442 2.95 12.75 2.85
C TYR A 442 2.43 12.81 4.30
N GLY A 443 3.31 12.87 5.32
CA GLY A 443 2.89 13.23 6.69
C GLY A 443 1.78 12.34 7.29
N LEU A 444 1.55 11.16 6.72
CA LEU A 444 0.55 10.21 7.12
C LEU A 444 1.21 8.83 7.32
N PRO A 445 1.02 8.18 8.47
CA PRO A 445 0.21 8.63 9.61
C PRO A 445 0.85 9.77 10.44
N ALA A 446 0.03 10.46 11.23
CA ALA A 446 0.41 11.65 12.00
C ALA A 446 1.53 11.39 13.04
N GLU A 447 1.71 10.13 13.45
CA GLU A 447 2.79 9.68 14.34
C GLU A 447 4.20 9.79 13.74
N ASN A 448 4.34 9.99 12.43
CA ASN A 448 5.66 10.11 11.82
C ASN A 448 6.16 11.56 11.76
N ARG A 449 5.36 12.61 11.94
CA ARG A 449 5.78 14.02 11.81
C ARG A 449 7.07 14.36 12.57
N VAL A 450 8.07 14.91 11.89
CA VAL A 450 9.30 15.41 12.54
C VAL A 450 9.06 16.79 13.17
N GLY A 451 9.59 16.97 14.37
CA GLY A 451 9.61 18.24 15.09
C GLY A 451 11.02 18.60 15.55
N ASP A 452 11.15 19.70 16.29
CA ASP A 452 12.41 20.09 16.93
C ASP A 452 12.99 18.92 17.74
N SER A 453 14.31 18.73 17.63
CA SER A 453 15.06 17.64 18.29
C SER A 453 14.63 16.23 17.88
N THR A 454 14.02 16.06 16.70
CA THR A 454 13.72 14.72 16.16
C THR A 454 14.97 14.11 15.52
N VAL A 455 15.10 12.79 15.63
CA VAL A 455 16.08 11.98 14.89
C VAL A 455 15.36 10.92 14.09
N VAL A 456 15.77 10.74 12.83
CA VAL A 456 15.39 9.60 11.99
C VAL A 456 16.67 8.92 11.54
N LYS A 457 16.88 7.67 11.95
CA LYS A 457 18.06 6.89 11.63
C LYS A 457 17.67 5.74 10.71
N PHE A 458 18.33 5.66 9.56
CA PHE A 458 18.35 4.50 8.68
C PHE A 458 19.64 3.74 8.98
N GLU A 459 19.53 2.73 9.84
CA GLU A 459 20.64 1.85 10.17
C GLU A 459 20.76 0.80 9.06
N ARG A 460 21.92 0.74 8.42
CA ARG A 460 22.10 -0.21 7.32
C ARG A 460 22.19 -1.62 7.89
N MET A 461 21.26 -2.46 7.49
CA MET A 461 21.29 -3.89 7.73
C MET A 461 22.49 -4.49 6.97
N VAL A 462 23.60 -4.67 7.67
CA VAL A 462 24.66 -5.54 7.20
C VAL A 462 24.15 -6.96 7.39
N ALA A 463 23.91 -7.70 6.31
CA ALA A 463 23.42 -9.08 6.39
C ALA A 463 24.22 -9.89 7.42
N VAL A 464 23.63 -10.09 8.61
CA VAL A 464 24.11 -11.05 9.59
C VAL A 464 23.54 -12.38 9.12
N TRP A 465 24.34 -13.10 8.36
CA TRP A 465 24.02 -14.47 7.99
C TRP A 465 24.17 -15.33 9.24
N ASP A 466 23.06 -15.83 9.78
CA ASP A 466 23.12 -16.84 10.83
C ASP A 466 23.01 -18.23 10.20
N GLN A 467 23.83 -19.15 10.70
CA GLN A 467 23.87 -20.51 10.18
C GLN A 467 22.71 -21.30 10.79
N SER A 468 21.82 -21.88 9.98
CA SER A 468 20.76 -22.73 10.53
C SER A 468 21.31 -24.02 11.13
N GLY A 469 20.50 -24.67 11.95
CA GLY A 469 20.81 -25.98 12.52
C GLY A 469 21.30 -25.98 13.96
N ASP A 470 21.45 -24.82 14.62
CA ASP A 470 21.64 -24.71 16.09
C ASP A 470 20.29 -24.45 16.78
N VAL A 471 19.34 -25.38 16.59
CA VAL A 471 17.93 -25.19 17.01
C VAL A 471 17.73 -25.20 18.53
N ASN A 472 18.74 -25.66 19.27
CA ASN A 472 18.74 -25.66 20.73
C ASN A 472 19.48 -24.44 21.33
N ASN A 473 20.05 -23.58 20.47
CA ASN A 473 20.79 -22.35 20.81
C ASN A 473 21.99 -22.61 21.75
N ASP A 474 22.70 -23.72 21.54
CA ASP A 474 23.91 -24.10 22.30
C ASP A 474 25.22 -23.64 21.62
N ARG A 475 25.11 -22.97 20.46
CA ARG A 475 26.18 -22.45 19.61
C ARG A 475 26.97 -23.52 18.86
N ALA A 476 26.44 -24.73 18.73
CA ALA A 476 27.09 -25.80 18.00
C ALA A 476 26.10 -26.72 17.27
N ILE A 477 26.16 -26.76 15.94
CA ILE A 477 25.36 -27.71 15.14
C ILE A 477 25.85 -29.14 15.41
N ASN A 478 25.07 -29.91 16.17
CA ASN A 478 25.43 -31.24 16.63
C ASN A 478 24.21 -32.19 16.70
N VAL A 479 24.39 -33.38 17.28
CA VAL A 479 23.30 -34.38 17.38
C VAL A 479 22.17 -33.91 18.31
N GLY A 480 22.47 -33.01 19.25
CA GLY A 480 21.52 -32.34 20.13
C GLY A 480 20.45 -31.60 19.35
N ASP A 481 20.80 -30.96 18.23
CA ASP A 481 19.89 -30.21 17.36
C ASP A 481 18.94 -31.11 16.59
N ALA A 482 19.45 -32.22 16.06
CA ALA A 482 18.62 -33.24 15.44
C ALA A 482 17.61 -33.83 16.45
N VAL A 483 18.04 -34.08 17.69
CA VAL A 483 17.16 -34.56 18.76
C VAL A 483 16.14 -33.49 19.16
N TYR A 484 16.52 -32.23 19.18
CA TYR A 484 15.63 -31.11 19.47
C TYR A 484 14.54 -30.98 18.42
N LEU A 485 14.88 -31.02 17.12
CA LEU A 485 13.91 -31.04 16.01
C LEU A 485 12.98 -32.24 16.09
N ILE A 486 13.50 -33.46 16.36
CA ILE A 486 12.66 -34.66 16.50
C ILE A 486 11.67 -34.51 17.66
N ASN A 487 12.09 -33.94 18.79
CA ASN A 487 11.21 -33.71 19.94
C ASN A 487 10.15 -32.65 19.64
N TYR A 488 10.51 -31.57 18.95
CA TYR A 488 9.57 -30.57 18.47
C TYR A 488 8.53 -31.19 17.52
N ILE A 489 8.97 -31.89 16.47
CA ILE A 489 8.12 -32.45 15.42
C ILE A 489 7.18 -33.55 15.95
N PHE A 490 7.68 -34.47 16.79
CA PHE A 490 6.94 -35.69 17.15
C PHE A 490 6.47 -35.76 18.59
N ARG A 491 6.99 -34.92 19.49
CA ARG A 491 6.75 -35.05 20.94
C ARG A 491 6.23 -33.76 21.59
N GLY A 492 5.89 -32.74 20.79
CA GLY A 492 5.40 -31.46 21.29
C GLY A 492 6.44 -30.72 22.14
N GLY A 493 7.72 -30.88 21.81
CA GLY A 493 8.81 -30.11 22.43
C GLY A 493 8.70 -28.61 22.15
N PRO A 494 9.51 -27.78 22.84
CA PRO A 494 9.51 -26.34 22.62
C PRO A 494 9.82 -25.99 21.16
N LEU A 495 9.22 -24.91 20.66
CA LEU A 495 9.56 -24.34 19.35
C LEU A 495 11.03 -23.90 19.33
N PRO A 496 11.75 -24.00 18.19
CA PRO A 496 13.03 -23.32 17.99
C PRO A 496 12.88 -21.82 18.30
N VAL A 497 13.92 -21.22 18.88
CA VAL A 497 13.90 -19.81 19.31
C VAL A 497 13.71 -18.88 18.11
N PHE A 498 14.31 -19.22 16.97
CA PHE A 498 14.07 -18.58 15.70
C PHE A 498 13.46 -19.58 14.70
N PRO A 499 12.28 -19.31 14.12
CA PRO A 499 11.62 -20.21 13.17
C PRO A 499 12.51 -20.67 11.98
N PRO A 500 13.43 -19.83 11.43
CA PRO A 500 14.31 -20.24 10.33
C PRO A 500 15.43 -21.22 10.72
N GLU A 501 15.81 -21.35 12.00
CA GLU A 501 16.93 -22.23 12.40
C GLU A 501 16.63 -23.72 12.22
N GLY A 502 15.34 -24.09 12.17
CA GLY A 502 14.89 -25.47 12.04
C GLY A 502 14.80 -26.00 10.61
N ASP A 503 14.82 -25.12 9.61
CA ASP A 503 14.91 -25.48 8.20
C ASP A 503 16.40 -25.43 7.83
N VAL A 504 17.05 -26.58 7.73
CA VAL A 504 18.51 -26.63 7.48
C VAL A 504 18.85 -26.89 6.02
N ASN A 505 17.84 -27.30 5.25
CA ASN A 505 17.98 -27.64 3.84
C ASN A 505 17.40 -26.55 2.91
N CYS A 506 16.85 -25.47 3.47
CA CYS A 506 16.27 -24.33 2.76
C CYS A 506 15.08 -24.69 1.86
N ASP A 507 14.26 -25.65 2.30
CA ASP A 507 13.04 -26.04 1.60
C ASP A 507 11.77 -25.31 2.11
N SER A 508 11.97 -24.34 3.01
CA SER A 508 10.95 -23.54 3.69
C SER A 508 10.03 -24.35 4.62
N LYS A 509 10.45 -25.54 5.06
CA LYS A 509 9.65 -26.42 5.93
C LYS A 509 10.51 -27.05 7.02
N THR A 510 10.32 -26.64 8.27
CA THR A 510 10.90 -27.35 9.43
C THR A 510 10.24 -28.72 9.64
N ASN A 511 10.89 -29.79 9.18
CA ASN A 511 10.35 -31.15 9.19
C ASN A 511 11.41 -32.23 9.47
N VAL A 512 11.05 -33.51 9.34
CA VAL A 512 11.97 -34.63 9.63
C VAL A 512 13.17 -34.68 8.68
N GLY A 513 13.01 -34.11 7.48
CA GLY A 513 14.08 -33.91 6.50
C GLY A 513 15.24 -33.10 7.07
N ASP A 514 14.95 -32.09 7.89
CA ASP A 514 15.95 -31.23 8.53
C ASP A 514 16.75 -31.97 9.60
N ALA A 515 16.07 -32.76 10.43
CA ALA A 515 16.75 -33.61 11.40
C ALA A 515 17.67 -34.63 10.72
N VAL A 516 17.24 -35.22 9.59
CA VAL A 516 18.06 -36.13 8.79
C VAL A 516 19.24 -35.40 8.14
N TYR A 517 19.04 -34.15 7.71
CA TYR A 517 20.08 -33.31 7.13
C TYR A 517 21.18 -32.98 8.15
N ILE A 518 20.83 -32.58 9.38
CA ILE A 518 21.78 -32.38 10.48
C ILE A 518 22.58 -33.66 10.75
N ILE A 519 21.92 -34.82 10.81
CA ILE A 519 22.61 -36.11 11.02
C ILE A 519 23.61 -36.41 9.89
N ASN A 520 23.24 -36.14 8.63
CA ASN A 520 24.13 -36.35 7.49
C ASN A 520 25.31 -35.37 7.49
N TYR A 521 25.08 -34.10 7.84
CA TYR A 521 26.13 -33.10 8.00
C TYR A 521 27.13 -33.51 9.09
N VAL A 522 26.64 -33.83 10.29
CA VAL A 522 27.46 -34.14 11.46
C VAL A 522 28.21 -35.47 11.32
N PHE A 523 27.58 -36.53 10.79
CA PHE A 523 28.14 -37.88 10.82
C PHE A 523 28.61 -38.44 9.47
N ARG A 524 28.15 -37.86 8.35
CA ARG A 524 28.42 -38.41 7.01
C ARG A 524 29.14 -37.44 6.08
N GLY A 525 29.56 -36.27 6.58
CA GLY A 525 30.22 -35.25 5.79
C GLY A 525 29.33 -34.69 4.69
N GLY A 526 28.02 -34.62 4.95
CA GLY A 526 27.06 -33.96 4.07
C GLY A 526 27.32 -32.45 3.95
N PRO A 527 26.62 -31.74 3.06
CA PRO A 527 26.74 -30.29 2.92
C PRO A 527 26.37 -29.57 4.23
N ALA A 528 26.97 -28.38 4.44
CA ALA A 528 26.63 -27.55 5.58
C ALA A 528 25.14 -27.11 5.54
N PRO A 529 24.51 -26.89 6.71
CA PRO A 529 23.23 -26.20 6.78
C PRO A 529 23.29 -24.86 6.08
N CYS A 530 22.16 -24.45 5.51
CA CYS A 530 22.09 -23.19 4.81
C CYS A 530 22.13 -21.99 5.79
N MET A 531 22.29 -20.80 5.23
CA MET A 531 22.36 -19.56 6.00
C MET A 531 21.04 -18.81 5.82
N TYR A 532 20.50 -18.27 6.92
CA TYR A 532 19.35 -17.38 6.85
C TYR A 532 19.78 -15.95 7.12
N ARG A 533 19.07 -15.04 6.47
CA ARG A 533 19.14 -13.62 6.78
C ARG A 533 18.22 -13.40 7.99
N LEU A 534 18.79 -13.01 9.12
CA LEU A 534 18.04 -12.65 10.33
C LEU A 534 17.09 -11.47 10.06
#